data_AF-A0AAD1M2Z4-F1
#
_entry.id   AF-A0AAD1M2Z4-F1
#
_cell.length_a   1.000
_cell.length_b   1.000
_cell.length_c   1.000
_cell.angle_alpha   90.00
_cell.angle_beta   90.00
_cell.angle_gamma   90.00
#
_symmetry.space_group_name_H-M   'P 1'
#
loop_
_entity.id
_entity.type
_entity.pdbx_description
1 polymer ?
#
loop_
_entity_poly.entity_id
_entity_poly.type
_entity_poly.pdbx_seq_one_letter_code
_entity_poly.pdbx_strand_id
1 'polypeptide(L)'
;MIELRDLAIGYRRRRRIGVVAADLRGRACRGELTVLLGPNGCGKSTLIRTLCRLQPALAGQALLDGEDLTELAPDELARRVAVVLTDRFDPGLLSARELVGLGRIPHVGVTARLTRDDHAVIDGALRAVGAAHLADRPAADLSDGERQRVLIARALAQQPSVLLLDEPTAFLDVGSRAGLVEMLRSLARNQHLAIVMSTHDLDLALRVADRVWLLGPDGTLVDAIPEDLMLSGRIGSVFDSDTVHFDPSSGMFVVRNSDGRCVRGAHRCAPRTHTIAMLAELATLNPYFVIGTGPRDQNWRPVCQLYTDTEMLGGIVSRVQARIDTSERRVAVSTFFFDFAARLWSVGLGALVSQRLLIDLPAEQLLFRETDGRIELHIDHPVAWEGDGLEPMLADTVLTLHLGPLTAALRRLGPISVQLLRGNTASALLGAARVLGDGAALSARRLCGDQRLSGAIRFDKIGYRRTSCCLYYRTKGGGLCGDCVFTTKPRQRRKVTP
;
A
#
# COMPACT_ATOMS: atom_id res chain seq x y z
N MET A 1 30.31 19.13 -6.63
CA MET A 1 30.26 17.86 -7.38
C MET A 1 31.16 16.87 -6.69
N ILE A 2 30.67 15.65 -6.42
CA ILE A 2 31.51 14.51 -6.05
C ILE A 2 31.87 13.74 -7.31
N GLU A 3 33.13 13.31 -7.44
CA GLU A 3 33.60 12.42 -8.49
C GLU A 3 34.39 11.25 -7.89
N LEU A 4 34.07 10.03 -8.31
CA LEU A 4 34.80 8.81 -7.95
C LEU A 4 35.74 8.44 -9.10
N ARG A 5 37.03 8.27 -8.82
CA ARG A 5 38.06 7.88 -9.79
C ARG A 5 38.74 6.60 -9.33
N ASP A 6 38.31 5.48 -9.91
CA ASP A 6 38.83 4.14 -9.65
C ASP A 6 38.87 3.81 -8.14
N LEU A 7 37.86 4.31 -7.41
CA LEU A 7 37.84 4.25 -5.95
C LEU A 7 37.64 2.79 -5.50
N ALA A 8 38.45 2.35 -4.53
CA ALA A 8 38.25 1.08 -3.85
C ALA A 8 37.87 1.30 -2.38
N ILE A 9 36.83 0.59 -1.94
CA ILE A 9 36.26 0.68 -0.60
C ILE A 9 36.30 -0.66 0.10
N GLY A 10 36.38 -0.63 1.43
CA GLY A 10 36.32 -1.84 2.24
C GLY A 10 36.86 -1.62 3.64
N TYR A 11 37.28 -2.70 4.29
CA TYR A 11 37.65 -2.69 5.70
C TYR A 11 39.12 -3.07 5.89
N ARG A 12 39.84 -2.27 6.67
CA ARG A 12 41.20 -2.58 7.13
C ARG A 12 41.14 -3.03 8.58
N ARG A 13 41.34 -4.33 8.85
CA ARG A 13 41.44 -4.87 10.21
C ARG A 13 42.83 -5.46 10.44
N ARG A 14 43.65 -4.80 11.26
CA ARG A 14 45.05 -5.16 11.52
C ARG A 14 45.83 -5.33 10.21
N ARG A 15 46.22 -6.56 9.87
CA ARG A 15 46.97 -6.93 8.64
C ARG A 15 46.08 -7.45 7.49
N ARG A 16 44.76 -7.53 7.67
CA ARG A 16 43.83 -8.01 6.63
C ARG A 16 43.08 -6.84 6.01
N ILE A 17 43.10 -6.78 4.68
CA ILE A 17 42.31 -5.85 3.87
C ILE A 17 41.17 -6.67 3.26
N GLY A 18 39.93 -6.32 3.60
CA GLY A 18 38.75 -6.84 2.92
C GLY A 18 38.24 -5.79 1.95
N VAL A 19 38.51 -5.99 0.66
CA VAL A 19 37.94 -5.15 -0.41
C VAL A 19 36.46 -5.50 -0.55
N VAL A 20 35.59 -4.50 -0.46
CA VAL A 20 34.14 -4.66 -0.65
C VAL A 20 33.77 -4.36 -2.10
N ALA A 21 34.34 -3.29 -2.67
CA ALA A 21 34.14 -2.92 -4.06
C ALA A 21 35.37 -2.13 -4.56
N ALA A 22 35.69 -2.23 -5.85
CA ALA A 22 36.86 -1.61 -6.47
C ALA A 22 36.49 -0.99 -7.82
N ASP A 23 37.39 -0.17 -8.36
CA ASP A 23 37.23 0.48 -9.65
C ASP A 23 35.92 1.31 -9.77
N LEU A 24 35.47 1.88 -8.66
CA LEU A 24 34.23 2.64 -8.61
C LEU A 24 34.41 3.98 -9.32
N ARG A 25 33.54 4.22 -10.31
CA ARG A 25 33.49 5.45 -11.11
C ARG A 25 32.08 6.00 -11.10
N GLY A 26 31.94 7.29 -10.81
CA GLY A 26 30.64 7.95 -10.80
C GLY A 26 30.72 9.41 -10.42
N ARG A 27 29.65 10.16 -10.69
CA ARG A 27 29.55 11.58 -10.32
C ARG A 27 28.20 11.92 -9.68
N ALA A 28 28.24 12.80 -8.69
CA ALA A 28 27.05 13.39 -8.08
C ALA A 28 27.16 14.92 -8.17
N CYS A 29 26.27 15.53 -8.94
CA CYS A 29 26.34 16.97 -9.23
C CYS A 29 25.50 17.78 -8.24
N ARG A 30 25.80 19.09 -8.17
CA ARG A 30 24.99 20.03 -7.38
C ARG A 30 23.67 20.28 -8.10
N GLY A 31 22.58 20.41 -7.34
CA GLY A 31 21.24 20.52 -7.92
C GLY A 31 20.57 19.16 -8.16
N GLU A 32 21.27 18.05 -7.96
CA GLU A 32 20.79 16.70 -8.26
C GLU A 32 20.64 15.87 -6.99
N LEU A 33 19.58 15.05 -6.96
CA LEU A 33 19.44 13.92 -6.06
C LEU A 33 20.00 12.67 -6.72
N THR A 34 21.19 12.25 -6.28
CA THR A 34 21.78 10.96 -6.63
C THR A 34 21.34 9.89 -5.65
N VAL A 35 20.80 8.77 -6.15
CA VAL A 35 20.37 7.65 -5.32
C VAL A 35 21.30 6.46 -5.48
N LEU A 36 21.92 6.04 -4.38
CA LEU A 36 22.78 4.86 -4.28
C LEU A 36 21.94 3.62 -3.98
N LEU A 37 21.81 2.76 -4.98
CA LEU A 37 21.05 1.52 -4.95
C LEU A 37 21.95 0.29 -4.89
N GLY A 38 21.39 -0.80 -4.37
CA GLY A 38 22.02 -2.10 -4.40
C GLY A 38 21.47 -3.02 -3.30
N PRO A 39 21.74 -4.33 -3.37
CA PRO A 39 21.32 -5.28 -2.34
C PRO A 39 21.89 -4.96 -0.95
N ASN A 40 21.36 -5.61 0.08
CA ASN A 40 21.95 -5.52 1.40
C ASN A 40 23.35 -6.13 1.41
N GLY A 41 24.31 -5.44 2.01
CA GLY A 41 25.69 -5.91 2.12
C GLY A 41 26.60 -5.63 0.91
N CYS A 42 26.12 -5.03 -0.19
CA CYS A 42 26.97 -4.74 -1.35
C CYS A 42 27.98 -3.59 -1.14
N GLY A 43 27.87 -2.84 -0.05
CA GLY A 43 28.82 -1.78 0.31
C GLY A 43 28.31 -0.35 0.24
N LYS A 44 26.98 -0.10 0.15
CA LYS A 44 26.40 1.25 0.12
C LYS A 44 26.85 2.13 1.30
N SER A 45 26.65 1.66 2.53
CA SER A 45 27.08 2.37 3.75
C SER A 45 28.61 2.52 3.81
N THR A 46 29.35 1.54 3.28
CA THR A 46 30.82 1.60 3.16
C THR A 46 31.24 2.74 2.23
N LEU A 47 30.58 2.90 1.08
CA LEU A 47 30.82 4.00 0.16
C LEU A 47 30.53 5.35 0.82
N ILE A 48 29.36 5.51 1.45
CA ILE A 48 28.98 6.75 2.15
C ILE A 48 30.00 7.09 3.25
N ARG A 49 30.40 6.12 4.08
CA ARG A 49 31.40 6.35 5.14
C ARG A 49 32.76 6.76 4.57
N THR A 50 33.16 6.22 3.42
CA THR A 50 34.39 6.64 2.72
C THR A 50 34.27 8.08 2.20
N LEU A 51 33.15 8.46 1.59
CA LEU A 51 32.91 9.81 1.08
C LEU A 51 32.83 10.88 2.19
N CYS A 52 32.46 10.49 3.41
CA CYS A 52 32.50 11.37 4.58
C CYS A 52 33.84 11.35 5.34
N ARG A 53 34.86 10.63 4.84
CA ARG A 53 36.14 10.37 5.52
C ARG A 53 36.01 9.76 6.93
N LEU A 54 34.90 9.06 7.21
CA LEU A 54 34.72 8.26 8.44
C LEU A 54 35.55 6.97 8.39
N GLN A 55 35.96 6.57 7.19
CA GLN A 55 36.95 5.53 6.95
C GLN A 55 37.78 5.87 5.71
N PRO A 56 39.04 5.41 5.62
CA PRO A 56 39.89 5.68 4.46
C PRO A 56 39.48 4.83 3.26
N ALA A 57 39.71 5.37 2.06
CA ALA A 57 39.72 4.58 0.83
C ALA A 57 40.83 3.52 0.89
N LEU A 58 40.63 2.40 0.19
CA LEU A 58 41.65 1.36 0.03
C LEU A 58 42.59 1.66 -1.14
N ALA A 59 42.07 2.27 -2.20
CA ALA A 59 42.79 2.75 -3.39
C ALA A 59 41.89 3.75 -4.15
N GLY A 60 42.45 4.39 -5.18
CA GLY A 60 41.75 5.39 -6.00
C GLY A 60 41.45 6.67 -5.23
N GLN A 61 40.60 7.53 -5.81
CA GLN A 61 40.31 8.87 -5.28
C GLN A 61 38.81 9.17 -5.28
N ALA A 62 38.40 9.95 -4.28
CA ALA A 62 37.11 10.61 -4.25
C ALA A 62 37.36 12.12 -4.20
N LEU A 63 36.83 12.84 -5.18
CA LEU A 63 37.08 14.27 -5.35
C LEU A 63 35.84 15.08 -5.00
N LEU A 64 36.03 16.26 -4.43
CA LEU A 64 35.00 17.27 -4.19
C LEU A 64 35.36 18.56 -4.92
N ASP A 65 34.57 18.90 -5.93
CA ASP A 65 34.81 20.05 -6.82
C ASP A 65 36.23 20.04 -7.46
N GLY A 66 36.80 18.84 -7.67
CA GLY A 66 38.10 18.63 -8.30
C GLY A 66 39.26 18.38 -7.31
N GLU A 67 39.06 18.62 -6.02
CA GLU A 67 40.06 18.41 -4.95
C GLU A 67 39.87 17.06 -4.28
N ASP A 68 40.95 16.33 -3.96
CA ASP A 68 40.86 15.04 -3.27
C ASP A 68 40.37 15.24 -1.82
N LEU A 69 39.36 14.47 -1.41
CA LEU A 69 38.80 14.52 -0.05
C LEU A 69 39.85 14.26 1.05
N THR A 70 40.92 13.54 0.72
CA THR A 70 42.04 13.26 1.64
C THR A 70 42.96 14.45 1.85
N GLU A 71 42.99 15.40 0.91
CA GLU A 71 43.81 16.62 0.96
C GLU A 71 43.10 17.77 1.68
N LEU A 72 41.76 17.71 1.80
CA LEU A 72 40.98 18.71 2.53
C LEU A 72 41.28 18.69 4.03
N ALA A 73 41.47 19.89 4.60
CA ALA A 73 41.56 20.06 6.05
C ALA A 73 40.26 19.59 6.75
N PRO A 74 40.33 18.99 7.94
CA PRO A 74 39.16 18.47 8.65
C PRO A 74 38.03 19.51 8.79
N ASP A 75 38.36 20.75 9.13
CA ASP A 75 37.37 21.81 9.33
C ASP A 75 36.72 22.25 8.02
N GLU A 76 37.47 22.19 6.91
CA GLU A 76 36.93 22.50 5.59
C GLU A 76 35.99 21.40 5.10
N LEU A 77 36.41 20.15 5.25
CA LEU A 77 35.56 18.99 4.97
C LEU A 77 34.27 19.04 5.80
N ALA A 78 34.39 19.34 7.10
CA ALA A 78 33.27 19.49 8.03
C ALA A 78 32.41 20.74 7.76
N ARG A 79 32.78 21.64 6.85
CA ARG A 79 31.88 22.69 6.34
C ARG A 79 31.26 22.32 5.00
N ARG A 80 31.95 21.53 4.17
CA ARG A 80 31.54 21.20 2.81
C ARG A 80 30.71 19.92 2.68
N VAL A 81 30.88 18.95 3.58
CA VAL A 81 30.22 17.63 3.54
C VAL A 81 29.47 17.37 4.84
N ALA A 82 28.15 17.19 4.77
CA ALA A 82 27.32 16.80 5.90
C ALA A 82 26.79 15.37 5.72
N VAL A 83 26.57 14.66 6.84
CA VAL A 83 26.11 13.28 6.82
C VAL A 83 24.96 13.02 7.79
N VAL A 84 24.02 12.18 7.36
CA VAL A 84 22.95 11.60 8.19
C VAL A 84 23.05 10.08 8.07
N LEU A 85 23.46 9.40 9.15
CA LEU A 85 23.61 7.94 9.20
C LEU A 85 22.37 7.29 9.83
N THR A 86 22.15 6.01 9.51
CA THR A 86 21.00 5.20 9.98
C THR A 86 21.07 4.82 11.46
N ASP A 87 22.24 4.93 12.10
CA ASP A 87 22.43 4.46 13.47
C ASP A 87 21.55 5.25 14.46
N ARG A 88 20.97 4.52 15.42
CA ARG A 88 20.08 5.12 16.44
C ARG A 88 20.87 6.14 17.25
N PHE A 89 20.49 7.41 17.06
CA PHE A 89 20.99 8.53 17.82
C PHE A 89 20.13 8.75 19.07
N ASP A 90 20.74 8.78 20.25
CA ASP A 90 20.10 9.23 21.48
C ASP A 90 20.30 10.75 21.62
N PRO A 91 19.25 11.58 21.46
CA PRO A 91 19.37 13.02 21.57
C PRO A 91 19.56 13.53 23.00
N GLY A 92 19.44 12.66 24.02
CA GLY A 92 19.45 13.07 25.42
C GLY A 92 18.37 14.10 25.72
N LEU A 93 18.74 15.18 26.39
CA LEU A 93 17.83 16.26 26.84
C LEU A 93 17.74 17.45 25.86
N LEU A 94 18.28 17.33 24.65
CA LEU A 94 18.27 18.43 23.67
C LEU A 94 16.87 18.65 23.09
N SER A 95 16.48 19.91 22.91
CA SER A 95 15.39 20.28 22.02
C SER A 95 15.77 20.08 20.55
N ALA A 96 14.78 20.08 19.65
CA ALA A 96 15.03 20.00 18.21
C ALA A 96 15.93 21.16 17.72
N ARG A 97 15.72 22.39 18.22
CA ARG A 97 16.54 23.56 17.85
C ARG A 97 17.99 23.39 18.31
N GLU A 98 18.20 22.92 19.54
CA GLU A 98 19.55 22.68 20.07
C GLU A 98 20.26 21.55 19.31
N LEU A 99 19.53 20.48 18.97
CA LEU A 99 20.05 19.40 18.13
C LEU A 99 20.47 19.91 16.74
N VAL A 100 19.67 20.77 16.10
CA VAL A 100 20.05 21.42 14.84
C VAL A 100 21.25 22.34 15.02
N GLY A 101 21.33 23.03 16.16
CA GLY A 101 22.46 23.88 16.53
C GLY A 101 23.81 23.18 16.55
N LEU A 102 23.85 21.86 16.81
CA LEU A 102 25.08 21.07 16.69
C LEU A 102 25.66 21.07 15.27
N GLY A 103 24.84 21.31 14.25
CA GLY A 103 25.31 21.48 12.87
C GLY A 103 26.19 22.72 12.66
N ARG A 104 26.16 23.68 13.58
CA ARG A 104 26.98 24.89 13.53
C ARG A 104 28.38 24.71 14.11
N ILE A 105 28.69 23.61 14.79
CA ILE A 105 30.00 23.34 15.41
C ILE A 105 31.19 23.68 14.49
N PRO A 106 31.21 23.33 13.18
CA PRO A 106 32.32 23.64 12.27
C PRO A 106 32.50 25.14 11.95
N HIS A 107 31.55 25.98 12.34
CA HIS A 107 31.54 27.44 12.16
C HIS A 107 31.75 28.19 13.48
N VAL A 108 31.63 27.51 14.63
CA VAL A 108 31.82 28.16 15.92
C VAL A 108 33.31 28.32 16.19
N GLY A 109 33.76 29.57 16.32
CA GLY A 109 35.14 29.87 16.68
C GLY A 109 35.50 29.50 18.12
N VAL A 110 36.68 29.93 18.58
CA VAL A 110 37.27 29.59 19.89
C VAL A 110 36.34 29.83 21.09
N THR A 111 35.39 30.77 20.97
CA THR A 111 34.44 31.13 22.03
C THR A 111 33.34 30.09 22.27
N ALA A 112 33.17 29.10 21.38
CA ALA A 112 32.15 28.06 21.46
C ALA A 112 30.70 28.59 21.64
N ARG A 113 30.41 29.81 21.17
CA ARG A 113 29.11 30.47 21.29
C ARG A 113 28.46 30.69 19.92
N LEU A 114 27.19 30.34 19.82
CA LEU A 114 26.37 30.64 18.66
C LEU A 114 26.08 32.15 18.59
N THR A 115 26.20 32.71 17.39
CA THR A 115 25.85 34.09 17.08
C THR A 115 24.37 34.21 16.72
N ARG A 116 23.88 35.45 16.57
CA ARG A 116 22.53 35.69 16.04
C ARG A 116 22.37 35.11 14.63
N ASP A 117 23.41 35.18 13.81
CA ASP A 117 23.41 34.64 12.45
C ASP A 117 23.33 33.11 12.47
N ASP A 118 24.01 32.45 13.42
CA ASP A 118 23.91 31.00 13.59
C ASP A 118 22.47 30.57 13.96
N HIS A 119 21.81 31.32 14.85
CA HIS A 119 20.40 31.07 15.17
C HIS A 119 19.49 31.25 13.95
N ALA A 120 19.74 32.26 13.12
CA ALA A 120 18.99 32.45 11.87
C ALA A 120 19.19 31.28 10.88
N VAL A 121 20.41 30.74 10.79
CA VAL A 121 20.72 29.54 9.97
C VAL A 121 19.99 28.31 10.52
N ILE A 122 20.00 28.10 11.84
CA ILE A 122 19.31 27.00 12.52
C ILE A 122 17.80 27.03 12.21
N ASP A 123 17.16 28.18 12.40
CA ASP A 123 15.72 28.32 12.13
C ASP A 123 15.41 28.22 10.63
N GLY A 124 16.33 28.69 9.77
CA GLY A 124 16.26 28.50 8.32
C GLY A 124 16.27 27.02 7.91
N ALA A 125 17.17 26.23 8.51
CA ALA A 125 17.26 24.80 8.26
C ALA A 125 16.01 24.04 8.73
N LEU A 126 15.47 24.39 9.91
CA LEU A 126 14.21 23.83 10.41
C LEU A 126 13.04 24.14 9.48
N ARG A 127 12.95 25.37 8.94
CA ARG A 127 11.93 25.73 7.95
C ARG A 127 12.08 24.95 6.64
N ALA A 128 13.32 24.81 6.16
CA ALA A 128 13.60 24.11 4.90
C ALA A 128 13.13 22.65 4.88
N VAL A 129 13.10 21.99 6.05
CA VAL A 129 12.60 20.61 6.20
C VAL A 129 11.16 20.53 6.72
N GLY A 130 10.47 21.65 6.89
CA GLY A 130 9.10 21.71 7.43
C GLY A 130 8.99 21.39 8.93
N ALA A 131 10.08 21.52 9.70
CA ALA A 131 10.16 21.17 11.12
C ALA A 131 10.16 22.39 12.06
N ALA A 132 9.83 23.59 11.58
CA ALA A 132 9.84 24.81 12.41
C ALA A 132 8.93 24.71 13.65
N HIS A 133 7.78 24.05 13.52
CA HIS A 133 6.83 23.81 14.62
C HIS A 133 7.35 22.83 15.70
N LEU A 134 8.47 22.15 15.43
CA LEU A 134 9.09 21.19 16.33
C LEU A 134 10.24 21.81 17.14
N ALA A 135 10.65 23.05 16.83
CA ALA A 135 11.89 23.65 17.31
C ALA A 135 12.12 23.52 18.82
N ASP A 136 11.08 23.79 19.62
CA ASP A 136 11.17 23.81 21.08
C ASP A 136 10.77 22.47 21.73
N ARG A 137 10.40 21.44 20.95
CA ARG A 137 10.07 20.12 21.48
C ARG A 137 11.34 19.36 21.86
N PRO A 138 11.33 18.56 22.94
CA PRO A 138 12.40 17.61 23.23
C PRO A 138 12.59 16.66 22.05
N ALA A 139 13.84 16.50 21.59
CA ALA A 139 14.12 15.64 20.43
C ALA A 139 13.85 14.15 20.70
N ALA A 140 13.85 13.73 21.97
CA ALA A 140 13.46 12.40 22.40
C ALA A 140 11.95 12.11 22.21
N ASP A 141 11.10 13.15 22.17
CA ASP A 141 9.64 13.02 22.04
C ASP A 141 9.16 13.07 20.58
N LEU A 142 10.09 13.18 19.63
CA LEU A 142 9.78 13.23 18.21
C LEU A 142 9.51 11.82 17.66
N SER A 143 8.51 11.69 16.80
CA SER A 143 8.33 10.49 15.98
C SER A 143 9.56 10.26 15.09
N ASP A 144 9.72 9.03 14.57
CA ASP A 144 10.88 8.69 13.73
C ASP A 144 10.99 9.60 12.50
N GLY A 145 9.86 9.96 11.86
CA GLY A 145 9.82 10.88 10.72
C GLY A 145 10.16 12.32 11.08
N GLU A 146 9.64 12.83 12.20
CA GLU A 146 9.97 14.16 12.72
C GLU A 146 11.47 14.23 13.09
N ARG A 147 11.98 13.22 13.79
CA ARG A 147 13.39 13.11 14.16
C ARG A 147 14.29 13.09 12.92
N GLN A 148 13.90 12.36 11.89
CA GLN A 148 14.67 12.30 10.64
C GLN A 148 14.74 13.68 9.96
N ARG A 149 13.64 14.44 9.92
CA ARG A 149 13.64 15.82 9.42
C ARG A 149 14.58 16.71 10.23
N VAL A 150 14.55 16.60 11.56
CA VAL A 150 15.43 17.37 12.45
C VAL A 150 16.91 17.00 12.24
N LEU A 151 17.24 15.73 12.02
CA LEU A 151 18.61 15.30 11.70
C LEU A 151 19.10 15.84 10.35
N ILE A 152 18.21 15.92 9.36
CA ILE A 152 18.50 16.57 8.08
C ILE A 152 18.66 18.08 8.26
N ALA A 153 17.81 18.74 9.06
CA ALA A 153 17.99 20.17 9.39
C ALA A 153 19.33 20.43 10.08
N ARG A 154 19.76 19.57 11.00
CA ARG A 154 21.11 19.66 11.61
C ARG A 154 22.20 19.62 10.54
N ALA A 155 22.10 18.69 9.58
CA ALA A 155 23.05 18.60 8.48
C ALA A 155 23.01 19.84 7.57
N LEU A 156 21.83 20.41 7.31
CA LEU A 156 21.68 21.65 6.53
C LEU A 156 22.19 22.88 7.27
N ALA A 157 22.09 22.93 8.59
CA ALA A 157 22.61 24.04 9.39
C ALA A 157 24.14 24.17 9.24
N GLN A 158 24.85 23.10 8.88
CA GLN A 158 26.25 23.13 8.50
C GLN A 158 26.52 23.94 7.22
N GLN A 159 25.49 24.27 6.44
CA GLN A 159 25.56 24.87 5.10
C GLN A 159 26.48 24.10 4.15
N PRO A 160 26.27 22.78 4.01
CA PRO A 160 27.17 21.95 3.23
C PRO A 160 27.01 22.20 1.73
N SER A 161 28.02 21.81 0.96
CA SER A 161 27.89 21.62 -0.49
C SER A 161 27.35 20.25 -0.88
N VAL A 162 27.57 19.26 -0.01
CA VAL A 162 27.18 17.87 -0.21
C VAL A 162 26.44 17.36 1.02
N LEU A 163 25.28 16.74 0.81
CA LEU A 163 24.56 16.02 1.85
C LEU A 163 24.54 14.52 1.52
N LEU A 164 25.11 13.71 2.42
CA LEU A 164 25.17 12.26 2.30
C LEU A 164 24.21 11.62 3.31
N LEU A 165 23.30 10.77 2.85
CA LEU A 165 22.30 10.12 3.71
C LEU A 165 22.36 8.60 3.56
N ASP A 166 22.51 7.88 4.68
CA ASP A 166 22.48 6.42 4.69
C ASP A 166 21.10 5.91 5.10
N GLU A 167 20.38 5.27 4.18
CA GLU A 167 19.02 4.72 4.34
C GLU A 167 18.08 5.68 5.10
N PRO A 168 17.93 6.96 4.68
CA PRO A 168 17.20 7.97 5.44
C PRO A 168 15.69 7.71 5.52
N THR A 169 15.19 6.76 4.74
CA THR A 169 13.79 6.33 4.71
C THR A 169 13.53 5.06 5.50
N ALA A 170 14.57 4.49 6.14
CA ALA A 170 14.41 3.33 7.00
C ALA A 170 13.41 3.65 8.12
N PHE A 171 12.55 2.69 8.45
CA PHE A 171 11.54 2.80 9.52
C PHE A 171 10.43 3.84 9.29
N LEU A 172 10.36 4.49 8.11
CA LEU A 172 9.27 5.39 7.76
C LEU A 172 8.13 4.67 7.02
N ASP A 173 6.89 5.06 7.34
CA ASP A 173 5.71 4.68 6.57
C ASP A 173 5.74 5.27 5.14
N VAL A 174 4.82 4.80 4.30
CA VAL A 174 4.79 5.16 2.86
C VAL A 174 4.63 6.68 2.65
N GLY A 175 3.76 7.33 3.43
CA GLY A 175 3.49 8.76 3.31
C GLY A 175 4.69 9.62 3.74
N SER A 176 5.28 9.31 4.89
CA SER A 176 6.44 10.01 5.44
C SER A 176 7.68 9.81 4.56
N ARG A 177 7.85 8.61 4.00
CA ARG A 177 8.91 8.29 3.03
C ARG A 177 8.81 9.18 1.78
N ALA A 178 7.65 9.21 1.14
CA ALA A 178 7.43 10.03 -0.05
C ALA A 178 7.66 11.52 0.24
N GLY A 179 7.14 12.01 1.37
CA GLY A 179 7.34 13.39 1.80
C GLY A 179 8.80 13.75 2.09
N LEU A 180 9.60 12.84 2.66
CA LEU A 180 11.02 13.06 2.91
C LEU A 180 11.83 13.12 1.61
N VAL A 181 11.53 12.24 0.66
CA VAL A 181 12.29 12.15 -0.59
C VAL A 181 12.00 13.34 -1.50
N GLU A 182 10.74 13.76 -1.60
CA GLU A 182 10.38 14.98 -2.33
C GLU A 182 11.02 16.22 -1.69
N MET A 183 11.07 16.27 -0.35
CA MET A 183 11.80 17.31 0.37
C MET A 183 13.29 17.31 0.01
N LEU A 184 13.97 16.16 -0.01
CA LEU A 184 15.38 16.07 -0.42
C LEU A 184 15.58 16.55 -1.86
N ARG A 185 14.73 16.13 -2.80
CA ARG A 185 14.79 16.57 -4.19
C ARG A 185 14.64 18.09 -4.33
N SER A 186 13.69 18.67 -3.59
CA SER A 186 13.48 20.12 -3.53
C SER A 186 14.68 20.85 -2.94
N LEU A 187 15.29 20.32 -1.87
CA LEU A 187 16.50 20.86 -1.26
C LEU A 187 17.68 20.85 -2.23
N ALA A 188 17.90 19.74 -2.94
CA ALA A 188 18.97 19.62 -3.93
C ALA A 188 18.91 20.77 -4.94
N ARG A 189 17.72 21.00 -5.52
CA ARG A 189 17.49 22.02 -6.55
C ARG A 189 17.55 23.44 -5.99
N ASN A 190 16.77 23.72 -4.94
CA ASN A 190 16.59 25.08 -4.43
C ASN A 190 17.83 25.63 -3.73
N GLN A 191 18.62 24.77 -3.09
CA GLN A 191 19.84 25.16 -2.38
C GLN A 191 21.12 24.76 -3.14
N HIS A 192 20.98 24.23 -4.36
CA HIS A 192 22.08 23.80 -5.21
C HIS A 192 23.07 22.84 -4.49
N LEU A 193 22.50 21.88 -3.76
CA LEU A 193 23.23 20.85 -3.02
C LEU A 193 23.46 19.63 -3.91
N ALA A 194 24.60 18.97 -3.75
CA ALA A 194 24.75 17.60 -4.24
C ALA A 194 24.26 16.65 -3.15
N ILE A 195 23.14 15.96 -3.38
CA ILE A 195 22.58 15.04 -2.39
C ILE A 195 22.79 13.61 -2.86
N VAL A 196 23.42 12.78 -2.02
CA VAL A 196 23.51 11.33 -2.24
C VAL A 196 22.77 10.62 -1.12
N MET A 197 21.73 9.87 -1.45
CA MET A 197 21.05 9.00 -0.48
C MET A 197 21.19 7.53 -0.85
N SER A 198 21.45 6.65 0.11
CA SER A 198 21.31 5.21 -0.11
C SER A 198 19.87 4.76 0.17
N THR A 199 19.39 3.81 -0.61
CA THR A 199 18.16 3.08 -0.32
C THR A 199 18.22 1.71 -0.98
N HIS A 200 17.41 0.77 -0.48
CA HIS A 200 17.13 -0.50 -1.15
C HIS A 200 15.79 -0.50 -1.89
N ASP A 201 15.03 0.59 -1.79
CA ASP A 201 13.75 0.78 -2.47
C ASP A 201 13.98 1.27 -3.91
N LEU A 202 14.04 0.33 -4.85
CA LEU A 202 14.25 0.61 -6.27
C LEU A 202 13.13 1.49 -6.85
N ASP A 203 11.87 1.16 -6.54
CA ASP A 203 10.70 1.86 -7.08
C ASP A 203 10.71 3.33 -6.69
N LEU A 204 11.10 3.64 -5.46
CA LEU A 204 11.29 5.00 -5.00
C LEU A 204 12.43 5.68 -5.79
N ALA A 205 13.59 5.04 -5.87
CA ALA A 205 14.77 5.59 -6.51
C ALA A 205 14.54 5.95 -7.99
N LEU A 206 13.92 5.04 -8.76
CA LEU A 206 13.67 5.27 -10.19
C LEU A 206 12.72 6.43 -10.46
N ARG A 207 11.83 6.78 -9.52
CA ARG A 207 10.83 7.86 -9.70
C ARG A 207 11.35 9.24 -9.31
N VAL A 208 12.31 9.30 -8.38
CA VAL A 208 12.68 10.55 -7.69
C VAL A 208 14.11 10.99 -7.94
N ALA A 209 15.00 10.05 -8.30
CA ALA A 209 16.39 10.34 -8.53
C ALA A 209 16.56 11.15 -9.81
N ASP A 210 17.42 12.16 -9.78
CA ASP A 210 17.95 12.75 -11.01
C ASP A 210 19.08 11.85 -11.58
N ARG A 211 19.73 11.07 -10.70
CA ARG A 211 20.81 10.14 -11.08
C ARG A 211 20.86 8.91 -10.16
N VAL A 212 21.26 7.76 -10.69
CA VAL A 212 21.33 6.50 -9.95
C VAL A 212 22.75 5.95 -9.97
N TRP A 213 23.22 5.59 -8.79
CA TRP A 213 24.43 4.82 -8.55
C TRP A 213 24.02 3.40 -8.17
N LEU A 214 24.06 2.44 -9.10
CA LEU A 214 23.73 1.04 -8.82
C LEU A 214 24.99 0.25 -8.48
N LEU A 215 25.12 -0.18 -7.24
CA LEU A 215 26.22 -0.99 -6.73
C LEU A 215 25.83 -2.47 -6.68
N GLY A 216 26.42 -3.26 -7.59
CA GLY A 216 26.20 -4.69 -7.71
C GLY A 216 26.90 -5.52 -6.62
N PRO A 217 26.47 -6.77 -6.39
CA PRO A 217 27.12 -7.70 -5.45
C PRO A 217 28.51 -8.13 -5.90
N ASP A 218 28.84 -7.96 -7.18
CA ASP A 218 30.16 -8.17 -7.77
C ASP A 218 31.11 -6.98 -7.53
N GLY A 219 30.65 -5.93 -6.86
CA GLY A 219 31.42 -4.73 -6.57
C GLY A 219 31.45 -3.72 -7.71
N THR A 220 30.65 -3.89 -8.76
CA THR A 220 30.56 -2.93 -9.86
C THR A 220 29.64 -1.77 -9.53
N LEU A 221 30.06 -0.54 -9.87
CA LEU A 221 29.22 0.66 -9.76
C LEU A 221 28.81 1.13 -11.15
N VAL A 222 27.51 1.34 -11.33
CA VAL A 222 26.91 1.87 -12.55
C VAL A 222 26.36 3.25 -12.24
N ASP A 223 26.80 4.23 -13.00
CA ASP A 223 26.39 5.63 -12.87
C ASP A 223 25.57 6.05 -14.09
N ALA A 224 24.25 6.18 -13.93
CA ALA A 224 23.31 6.42 -15.02
C ALA A 224 22.10 7.26 -14.57
N ILE A 225 21.36 7.83 -15.52
CA ILE A 225 20.02 8.35 -15.25
C ILE A 225 19.02 7.18 -15.11
N PRO A 226 17.90 7.35 -14.38
CA PRO A 226 16.93 6.27 -14.16
C PRO A 226 16.48 5.60 -15.47
N GLU A 227 16.14 6.38 -16.49
CA GLU A 227 15.60 5.90 -17.76
C GLU A 227 16.59 4.97 -18.48
N ASP A 228 17.86 5.36 -18.56
CA ASP A 228 18.92 4.55 -19.17
C ASP A 228 19.16 3.27 -18.37
N LEU A 229 19.16 3.37 -17.04
CA LEU A 229 19.38 2.23 -16.16
C LEU A 229 18.28 1.18 -16.27
N MET A 230 17.02 1.61 -16.45
CA MET A 230 15.88 0.73 -16.66
C MET A 230 16.01 -0.06 -17.96
N LEU A 231 16.48 0.58 -19.03
CA LEU A 231 16.61 -0.02 -20.36
C LEU A 231 17.87 -0.88 -20.50
N SER A 232 18.90 -0.68 -19.67
CA SER A 232 20.20 -1.33 -19.82
C SER A 232 20.23 -2.81 -19.35
N GLY A 233 19.15 -3.33 -18.76
CA GLY A 233 19.10 -4.68 -18.18
C GLY A 233 19.92 -4.88 -16.91
N ARG A 234 20.61 -3.83 -16.40
CA ARG A 234 21.52 -3.92 -15.26
C ARG A 234 20.78 -4.09 -13.93
N ILE A 235 19.59 -3.52 -13.82
CA ILE A 235 18.72 -3.70 -12.65
C ILE A 235 18.38 -5.18 -12.49
N GLY A 236 17.95 -5.84 -13.58
CA GLY A 236 17.66 -7.27 -13.57
C GLY A 236 18.88 -8.09 -13.15
N SER A 237 20.07 -7.80 -13.68
CA SER A 237 21.29 -8.54 -13.28
C SER A 237 21.67 -8.42 -11.80
N VAL A 238 21.22 -7.38 -11.10
CA VAL A 238 21.55 -7.13 -9.69
C VAL A 238 20.47 -7.65 -8.74
N PHE A 239 19.20 -7.59 -9.13
CA PHE A 239 18.07 -7.84 -8.23
C PHE A 239 17.18 -9.01 -8.63
N ASP A 240 17.33 -9.56 -9.85
CA ASP A 240 16.57 -10.74 -10.24
C ASP A 240 16.90 -11.93 -9.36
N SER A 241 15.88 -12.72 -9.10
CA SER A 241 15.96 -13.97 -8.35
C SER A 241 14.99 -14.99 -8.94
N ASP A 242 14.98 -16.19 -8.39
CA ASP A 242 14.02 -17.23 -8.78
C ASP A 242 12.57 -16.79 -8.57
N THR A 243 12.33 -15.84 -7.65
CA THR A 243 10.99 -15.37 -7.28
C THR A 243 10.65 -14.01 -7.84
N VAL A 244 11.61 -13.22 -8.32
CA VAL A 244 11.38 -11.82 -8.72
C VAL A 244 12.21 -11.47 -9.95
N HIS A 245 11.62 -10.78 -10.92
CA HIS A 245 12.28 -10.32 -12.15
C HIS A 245 11.93 -8.86 -12.45
N PHE A 246 12.90 -8.03 -12.80
CA PHE A 246 12.65 -6.65 -13.19
C PHE A 246 12.07 -6.56 -14.61
N ASP A 247 10.94 -5.88 -14.80
CA ASP A 247 10.36 -5.63 -16.14
C ASP A 247 10.73 -4.21 -16.61
N PRO A 248 11.66 -4.06 -17.58
CA PRO A 248 12.07 -2.75 -18.11
C PRO A 248 10.91 -1.93 -18.70
N SER A 249 9.85 -2.58 -19.18
CA SER A 249 8.72 -1.90 -19.82
C SER A 249 7.77 -1.24 -18.82
N SER A 250 7.72 -1.76 -17.58
CA SER A 250 6.87 -1.21 -16.51
C SER A 250 7.68 -0.52 -15.41
N GLY A 251 8.99 -0.75 -15.37
CA GLY A 251 9.86 -0.19 -14.32
C GLY A 251 9.66 -0.81 -12.95
N MET A 252 9.05 -1.99 -12.88
CA MET A 252 8.68 -2.65 -11.63
C MET A 252 9.19 -4.09 -11.60
N PHE A 253 9.34 -4.60 -10.38
CA PHE A 253 9.57 -6.03 -10.16
C PHE A 253 8.28 -6.84 -10.33
N VAL A 254 8.46 -8.02 -10.92
CA VAL A 254 7.43 -8.99 -11.29
C VAL A 254 7.73 -10.27 -10.53
N VAL A 255 6.78 -10.82 -9.80
CA VAL A 255 6.99 -12.05 -9.03
C VAL A 255 6.87 -13.26 -9.97
N ARG A 256 7.78 -14.23 -9.92
CA ARG A 256 7.64 -15.51 -10.61
C ARG A 256 6.91 -16.49 -9.69
N ASN A 257 5.85 -17.13 -10.19
CA ASN A 257 5.22 -18.25 -9.49
C ASN A 257 6.09 -19.51 -9.61
N SER A 258 5.79 -20.53 -8.79
CA SER A 258 6.45 -21.86 -8.77
C SER A 258 6.44 -22.62 -10.11
N ASP A 259 5.66 -22.14 -11.10
CA ASP A 259 5.61 -22.68 -12.46
C ASP A 259 6.49 -21.89 -13.47
N GLY A 260 7.36 -20.98 -13.00
CA GLY A 260 8.31 -20.22 -13.83
C GLY A 260 7.73 -19.08 -14.67
N ARG A 261 6.44 -18.75 -14.49
CA ARG A 261 5.75 -17.67 -15.22
C ARG A 261 5.87 -16.33 -14.48
N CYS A 262 6.23 -15.28 -15.21
CA CYS A 262 6.28 -13.89 -14.75
C CYS A 262 4.87 -13.36 -14.43
N VAL A 263 4.58 -13.08 -13.16
CA VAL A 263 3.38 -12.38 -12.70
C VAL A 263 3.67 -10.88 -12.75
N ARG A 264 3.38 -10.23 -13.89
CA ARG A 264 3.18 -8.77 -13.89
C ARG A 264 2.20 -8.47 -12.78
N GLY A 265 2.34 -7.36 -12.03
CA GLY A 265 1.28 -6.91 -11.12
C GLY A 265 -0.03 -7.00 -11.91
N ALA A 266 -0.82 -8.03 -11.62
CA ALA A 266 -1.71 -8.60 -12.65
C ALA A 266 -2.86 -7.66 -12.98
N HIS A 267 -2.97 -6.61 -12.17
CA HIS A 267 -4.09 -5.70 -12.12
C HIS A 267 -3.61 -4.24 -12.14
N ARG A 268 -4.12 -3.45 -13.09
CA ARG A 268 -3.92 -1.99 -13.17
C ARG A 268 -5.16 -1.29 -12.63
N CYS A 269 -5.03 -0.09 -12.08
CA CYS A 269 -6.20 0.71 -11.72
C CYS A 269 -6.88 1.21 -13.00
N ALA A 270 -8.16 0.90 -13.16
CA ALA A 270 -8.97 1.41 -14.26
C ALA A 270 -9.19 2.93 -14.10
N PRO A 271 -9.27 3.71 -15.19
CA PRO A 271 -9.56 5.13 -15.12
C PRO A 271 -10.90 5.40 -14.42
N ARG A 272 -10.94 6.39 -13.51
CA ARG A 272 -12.14 6.71 -12.71
C ARG A 272 -13.39 6.97 -13.56
N THR A 273 -13.23 7.62 -14.71
CA THR A 273 -14.32 7.88 -15.66
C THR A 273 -14.92 6.60 -16.22
N HIS A 274 -14.08 5.61 -16.53
CA HIS A 274 -14.51 4.29 -16.99
C HIS A 274 -15.20 3.52 -15.86
N THR A 275 -14.66 3.55 -14.64
CA THR A 275 -15.30 2.92 -13.47
C THR A 275 -16.70 3.47 -13.21
N ILE A 276 -16.88 4.79 -13.24
CA ILE A 276 -18.19 5.43 -13.02
C ILE A 276 -19.16 5.08 -14.17
N ALA A 277 -18.71 5.12 -15.42
CA ALA A 277 -19.54 4.77 -16.57
C ALA A 277 -20.03 3.32 -16.52
N MET A 278 -19.14 2.39 -16.16
CA MET A 278 -19.47 0.98 -15.98
C MET A 278 -20.48 0.77 -14.85
N LEU A 279 -20.33 1.47 -13.71
CA LEU A 279 -21.30 1.40 -12.62
C LEU A 279 -22.69 1.93 -13.02
N ALA A 280 -22.73 3.01 -13.80
CA ALA A 280 -23.97 3.55 -14.33
C ALA A 280 -24.64 2.58 -15.32
N GLU A 281 -23.86 1.91 -16.16
CA GLU A 281 -24.35 0.86 -17.07
C GLU A 281 -24.97 -0.31 -16.29
N LEU A 282 -24.25 -0.86 -15.30
CA LEU A 282 -24.75 -1.96 -14.48
C LEU A 282 -26.04 -1.59 -13.74
N ALA A 283 -26.15 -0.35 -13.23
CA ALA A 283 -27.33 0.13 -12.53
C ALA A 283 -28.62 0.04 -13.37
N THR A 284 -28.52 0.03 -14.70
CA THR A 284 -29.68 -0.11 -15.60
C THR A 284 -30.27 -1.52 -15.67
N LEU A 285 -29.49 -2.55 -15.28
CA LEU A 285 -29.90 -3.95 -15.45
C LEU A 285 -31.02 -4.33 -14.47
N ASN A 286 -30.82 -4.03 -13.19
CA ASN A 286 -31.72 -4.39 -12.11
C ASN A 286 -31.34 -3.64 -10.81
N PRO A 287 -32.29 -3.34 -9.90
CA PRO A 287 -32.01 -2.74 -8.60
C PRO A 287 -30.85 -3.35 -7.79
N TYR A 288 -30.51 -4.64 -7.94
CA TYR A 288 -29.37 -5.26 -7.26
C TYR A 288 -28.00 -4.80 -7.77
N PHE A 289 -27.92 -4.24 -8.98
CA PHE A 289 -26.68 -3.76 -9.59
C PHE A 289 -26.39 -2.29 -9.28
N VAL A 290 -27.26 -1.64 -8.53
CA VAL A 290 -27.13 -0.22 -8.18
C VAL A 290 -26.19 -0.04 -7.00
N ILE A 291 -25.14 0.75 -7.21
CA ILE A 291 -24.31 1.36 -6.18
C ILE A 291 -24.23 2.87 -6.46
N GLY A 292 -24.60 3.68 -5.47
CA GLY A 292 -24.51 5.14 -5.56
C GLY A 292 -23.06 5.60 -5.69
N THR A 293 -22.83 6.68 -6.43
CA THR A 293 -21.51 7.33 -6.54
C THR A 293 -21.67 8.85 -6.42
N GLY A 294 -20.63 9.54 -5.95
CA GLY A 294 -20.62 11.01 -5.85
C GLY A 294 -21.04 11.56 -4.48
N PRO A 295 -21.40 12.85 -4.39
CA PRO A 295 -21.67 13.51 -3.11
C PRO A 295 -22.90 12.92 -2.40
N ARG A 296 -22.79 12.76 -1.08
CA ARG A 296 -23.78 12.09 -0.23
C ARG A 296 -24.36 13.03 0.83
N ASP A 297 -25.55 12.70 1.32
CA ASP A 297 -26.15 13.34 2.50
C ASP A 297 -25.64 12.69 3.82
N GLN A 298 -26.14 13.15 4.97
CA GLN A 298 -25.70 12.65 6.29
C GLN A 298 -26.22 11.24 6.65
N ASN A 299 -27.06 10.61 5.83
CA ASN A 299 -27.75 9.36 6.19
C ASN A 299 -26.99 8.08 5.82
N TRP A 300 -25.81 8.21 5.21
CA TRP A 300 -24.97 7.08 4.81
C TRP A 300 -24.01 6.65 5.92
N ARG A 301 -23.91 5.34 6.15
CA ARG A 301 -23.06 4.74 7.19
C ARG A 301 -22.12 3.70 6.59
N PRO A 302 -20.87 3.56 7.06
CA PRO A 302 -19.97 2.50 6.60
C PRO A 302 -20.55 1.10 6.83
N VAL A 303 -20.43 0.19 5.86
CA VAL A 303 -20.95 -1.19 5.98
C VAL A 303 -20.28 -1.97 7.10
N CYS A 304 -19.07 -1.60 7.52
CA CYS A 304 -18.43 -2.21 8.69
C CYS A 304 -19.28 -2.11 9.96
N GLN A 305 -20.16 -1.10 10.08
CA GLN A 305 -21.11 -0.99 11.19
C GLN A 305 -22.16 -2.12 11.20
N LEU A 306 -22.53 -2.70 10.05
CA LEU A 306 -23.39 -3.90 10.00
C LEU A 306 -22.71 -5.11 10.67
N TYR A 307 -21.38 -5.10 10.78
CA TYR A 307 -20.61 -6.22 11.31
C TYR A 307 -20.26 -6.03 12.78
N THR A 308 -20.17 -4.78 13.24
CA THR A 308 -19.75 -4.43 14.61
C THR A 308 -20.92 -4.04 15.51
N ASP A 309 -21.89 -3.27 14.99
CA ASP A 309 -23.05 -2.79 15.75
C ASP A 309 -24.19 -3.81 15.71
N THR A 310 -24.24 -4.64 16.75
CA THR A 310 -25.23 -5.72 16.86
C THR A 310 -26.64 -5.16 17.14
N GLU A 311 -26.76 -4.02 17.83
CA GLU A 311 -28.06 -3.42 18.12
C GLU A 311 -28.70 -2.85 16.85
N MET A 312 -27.92 -2.09 16.08
CA MET A 312 -28.36 -1.56 14.79
C MET A 312 -28.76 -2.69 13.82
N LEU A 313 -27.90 -3.71 13.67
CA LEU A 313 -28.20 -4.86 12.82
C LEU A 313 -29.47 -5.58 13.29
N GLY A 314 -29.65 -5.71 14.61
CA GLY A 314 -30.86 -6.26 15.22
C GLY A 314 -32.11 -5.47 14.83
N GLY A 315 -32.04 -4.14 14.87
CA GLY A 315 -33.12 -3.25 14.45
C GLY A 315 -33.47 -3.38 12.96
N ILE A 316 -32.46 -3.47 12.10
CA ILE A 316 -32.67 -3.69 10.65
C ILE A 316 -33.38 -5.03 10.41
N VAL A 317 -32.93 -6.10 11.06
CA VAL A 317 -33.57 -7.42 10.95
C VAL A 317 -35.02 -7.39 11.43
N SER A 318 -35.32 -6.66 12.50
CA SER A 318 -36.70 -6.48 12.98
C SER A 318 -37.58 -5.74 11.97
N ARG A 319 -37.06 -4.71 11.29
CA ARG A 319 -37.78 -4.03 10.20
C ARG A 319 -38.01 -4.95 9.01
N VAL A 320 -37.01 -5.76 8.62
CA VAL A 320 -37.19 -6.80 7.59
C VAL A 320 -38.27 -7.79 8.00
N GLN A 321 -38.30 -8.19 9.27
CA GLN A 321 -39.29 -9.13 9.79
C GLN A 321 -40.71 -8.59 9.70
N ALA A 322 -40.91 -7.31 10.06
CA ALA A 322 -42.18 -6.63 9.91
C ALA A 322 -42.60 -6.51 8.43
N ARG A 323 -41.68 -6.08 7.55
CA ARG A 323 -41.93 -5.93 6.11
C ARG A 323 -42.40 -7.22 5.44
N ILE A 324 -41.80 -8.36 5.78
CA ILE A 324 -42.14 -9.65 5.14
C ILE A 324 -43.23 -10.45 5.89
N ASP A 325 -43.88 -9.83 6.88
CA ASP A 325 -44.98 -10.40 7.69
C ASP A 325 -44.68 -11.83 8.17
N THR A 326 -43.56 -11.99 8.90
CA THR A 326 -43.15 -13.29 9.44
C THR A 326 -42.97 -13.26 10.96
N SER A 327 -43.43 -14.32 11.63
CA SER A 327 -43.19 -14.53 13.06
C SER A 327 -41.82 -15.15 13.36
N GLU A 328 -41.08 -15.60 12.33
CA GLU A 328 -39.79 -16.26 12.48
C GLU A 328 -38.62 -15.32 12.15
N ARG A 329 -37.90 -14.85 13.18
CA ARG A 329 -36.72 -13.97 13.01
C ARG A 329 -35.67 -14.51 12.03
N ARG A 330 -35.45 -15.84 12.00
CA ARG A 330 -34.51 -16.48 11.07
C ARG A 330 -34.89 -16.32 9.59
N VAL A 331 -36.18 -16.15 9.29
CA VAL A 331 -36.65 -15.87 7.92
C VAL A 331 -36.22 -14.46 7.54
N ALA A 332 -36.39 -13.49 8.44
CA ALA A 332 -35.93 -12.12 8.24
C ALA A 332 -34.40 -12.03 8.08
N VAL A 333 -33.63 -12.74 8.92
CA VAL A 333 -32.17 -12.86 8.78
C VAL A 333 -31.78 -13.44 7.43
N SER A 334 -32.44 -14.51 7.00
CA SER A 334 -32.18 -15.14 5.68
C SER A 334 -32.44 -14.16 4.53
N THR A 335 -33.57 -13.46 4.57
CA THR A 335 -33.97 -12.49 3.54
C THR A 335 -33.01 -11.31 3.48
N PHE A 336 -32.68 -10.71 4.63
CA PHE A 336 -31.72 -9.62 4.73
C PHE A 336 -30.34 -10.00 4.18
N PHE A 337 -29.81 -11.14 4.63
CA PHE A 337 -28.50 -11.62 4.19
C PHE A 337 -28.48 -11.92 2.69
N PHE A 338 -29.54 -12.53 2.16
CA PHE A 338 -29.64 -12.80 0.73
C PHE A 338 -29.67 -11.50 -0.09
N ASP A 339 -30.45 -10.51 0.32
CA ASP A 339 -30.55 -9.20 -0.34
C ASP A 339 -29.17 -8.52 -0.40
N PHE A 340 -28.46 -8.48 0.72
CA PHE A 340 -27.11 -7.90 0.79
C PHE A 340 -26.09 -8.68 -0.06
N ALA A 341 -26.09 -10.01 0.01
CA ALA A 341 -25.21 -10.84 -0.80
C ALA A 341 -25.48 -10.69 -2.30
N ALA A 342 -26.76 -10.56 -2.69
CA ALA A 342 -27.15 -10.37 -4.08
C ALA A 342 -26.59 -9.06 -4.64
N ARG A 343 -26.59 -7.96 -3.86
CA ARG A 343 -26.01 -6.68 -4.28
C ARG A 343 -24.52 -6.76 -4.54
N LEU A 344 -23.78 -7.34 -3.59
CA LEU A 344 -22.32 -7.47 -3.71
C LEU A 344 -21.93 -8.33 -4.91
N TRP A 345 -22.62 -9.47 -5.10
CA TRP A 345 -22.37 -10.32 -6.26
C TRP A 345 -22.80 -9.69 -7.58
N SER A 346 -23.95 -9.02 -7.62
CA SER A 346 -24.43 -8.34 -8.82
C SER A 346 -23.44 -7.28 -9.31
N VAL A 347 -23.01 -6.39 -8.43
CA VAL A 347 -22.05 -5.33 -8.78
C VAL A 347 -20.69 -5.94 -9.17
N GLY A 348 -20.15 -6.83 -8.35
CA GLY A 348 -18.82 -7.41 -8.57
C GLY A 348 -18.74 -8.34 -9.79
N LEU A 349 -19.70 -9.26 -9.95
CA LEU A 349 -19.75 -10.14 -11.13
C LEU A 349 -20.12 -9.36 -12.39
N GLY A 350 -20.99 -8.34 -12.25
CA GLY A 350 -21.35 -7.44 -13.34
C GLY A 350 -20.12 -6.78 -13.92
N ALA A 351 -19.33 -6.10 -13.09
CA ALA A 351 -18.11 -5.41 -13.51
C ALA A 351 -17.09 -6.36 -14.15
N LEU A 352 -16.96 -7.56 -13.58
CA LEU A 352 -16.04 -8.58 -14.05
C LEU A 352 -16.42 -9.11 -15.44
N VAL A 353 -17.71 -9.35 -15.68
CA VAL A 353 -18.19 -9.95 -16.94
C VAL A 353 -18.35 -8.89 -18.03
N SER A 354 -18.85 -7.69 -17.69
CA SER A 354 -19.10 -6.64 -18.69
C SER A 354 -17.83 -5.93 -19.15
N GLN A 355 -16.92 -5.63 -18.22
CA GLN A 355 -15.77 -4.75 -18.49
C GLN A 355 -14.42 -5.37 -18.05
N ARG A 356 -14.40 -6.62 -17.56
CA ARG A 356 -13.19 -7.28 -16.99
C ARG A 356 -12.55 -6.48 -15.86
N LEU A 357 -13.40 -5.87 -15.03
CA LEU A 357 -12.99 -5.05 -13.90
C LEU A 357 -13.36 -5.72 -12.57
N LEU A 358 -12.54 -5.52 -11.55
CA LEU A 358 -12.87 -5.79 -10.15
C LEU A 358 -13.04 -4.47 -9.43
N ILE A 359 -14.26 -4.20 -8.96
CA ILE A 359 -14.53 -3.01 -8.15
C ILE A 359 -14.03 -3.26 -6.73
N ASP A 360 -13.26 -2.31 -6.21
CA ASP A 360 -12.83 -2.33 -4.83
C ASP A 360 -13.99 -1.92 -3.92
N LEU A 361 -14.28 -2.75 -2.92
CA LEU A 361 -15.39 -2.58 -1.99
C LEU A 361 -14.87 -2.63 -0.54
N PRO A 362 -13.96 -1.72 -0.13
CA PRO A 362 -13.43 -1.75 1.22
C PRO A 362 -14.55 -1.48 2.24
N ALA A 363 -14.65 -2.32 3.29
CA ALA A 363 -15.75 -2.27 4.26
C ALA A 363 -15.90 -0.92 5.00
N GLU A 364 -14.83 -0.12 5.07
CA GLU A 364 -14.82 1.21 5.70
C GLU A 364 -15.31 2.32 4.76
N GLN A 365 -15.19 2.14 3.44
CA GLN A 365 -15.57 3.15 2.45
C GLN A 365 -16.84 2.80 1.69
N LEU A 366 -17.19 1.51 1.60
CA LEU A 366 -18.51 1.08 1.13
C LEU A 366 -19.54 1.50 2.18
N LEU A 367 -20.47 2.33 1.78
CA LEU A 367 -21.53 2.83 2.64
C LEU A 367 -22.83 2.11 2.37
N PHE A 368 -23.69 2.11 3.38
CA PHE A 368 -25.07 1.73 3.24
C PHE A 368 -26.02 2.77 3.80
N ARG A 369 -27.23 2.75 3.25
CA ARG A 369 -28.42 3.38 3.82
C ARG A 369 -29.49 2.32 3.90
N GLU A 370 -30.28 2.36 4.97
CA GLU A 370 -31.37 1.41 5.18
C GLU A 370 -32.72 2.12 5.23
N THR A 371 -33.67 1.62 4.45
CA THR A 371 -35.05 2.09 4.40
C THR A 371 -36.00 0.89 4.42
N ASP A 372 -36.81 0.74 5.46
CA ASP A 372 -37.77 -0.36 5.65
C ASP A 372 -37.17 -1.77 5.45
N GLY A 373 -36.00 -1.99 6.03
CA GLY A 373 -35.24 -3.24 5.93
C GLY A 373 -34.59 -3.49 4.57
N ARG A 374 -34.59 -2.53 3.65
CA ARG A 374 -33.85 -2.60 2.38
C ARG A 374 -32.54 -1.86 2.49
N ILE A 375 -31.47 -2.47 2.00
CA ILE A 375 -30.14 -1.85 1.94
C ILE A 375 -29.92 -1.24 0.56
N GLU A 376 -29.44 -0.01 0.54
CA GLU A 376 -28.82 0.64 -0.61
C GLU A 376 -27.32 0.78 -0.34
N LEU A 377 -26.50 0.71 -1.39
CA LEU A 377 -25.05 0.84 -1.28
C LEU A 377 -24.56 2.10 -1.97
N HIS A 378 -23.48 2.70 -1.47
CA HIS A 378 -22.85 3.88 -2.06
C HIS A 378 -21.34 3.86 -1.84
N ILE A 379 -20.58 4.40 -2.79
CA ILE A 379 -19.13 4.59 -2.70
C ILE A 379 -18.75 5.96 -3.28
N ASP A 380 -18.10 6.80 -2.47
CA ASP A 380 -17.80 8.18 -2.89
C ASP A 380 -16.78 8.25 -4.03
N HIS A 381 -15.75 7.40 -3.94
CA HIS A 381 -14.62 7.36 -4.87
C HIS A 381 -14.40 5.92 -5.34
N PRO A 382 -15.22 5.40 -6.27
CA PRO A 382 -15.09 4.03 -6.74
C PRO A 382 -13.74 3.81 -7.43
N VAL A 383 -13.02 2.81 -6.96
CA VAL A 383 -11.79 2.30 -7.56
C VAL A 383 -12.09 0.94 -8.19
N ALA A 384 -11.54 0.68 -9.36
CA ALA A 384 -11.65 -0.63 -10.00
C ALA A 384 -10.30 -1.04 -10.59
N TRP A 385 -10.12 -2.36 -10.71
CA TRP A 385 -8.88 -2.98 -11.12
C TRP A 385 -9.11 -3.82 -12.39
N GLU A 386 -8.31 -3.61 -13.42
CA GLU A 386 -8.34 -4.37 -14.69
C GLU A 386 -7.19 -5.38 -14.73
N GLY A 387 -7.43 -6.62 -15.14
CA GLY A 387 -6.37 -7.63 -15.22
C GLY A 387 -6.83 -9.08 -15.30
N ASP A 388 -5.88 -10.01 -15.34
CA ASP A 388 -6.15 -11.45 -15.43
C ASP A 388 -6.28 -12.08 -14.04
N GLY A 389 -7.23 -13.01 -13.85
CA GLY A 389 -7.37 -13.73 -12.58
C GLY A 389 -8.12 -12.96 -11.48
N LEU A 390 -9.03 -12.07 -11.85
CA LEU A 390 -9.84 -11.27 -10.93
C LEU A 390 -10.92 -12.07 -10.16
N GLU A 391 -11.28 -13.28 -10.61
CA GLU A 391 -12.33 -14.09 -10.00
C GLU A 391 -12.04 -14.47 -8.52
N PRO A 392 -10.88 -15.05 -8.17
CA PRO A 392 -10.52 -15.28 -6.76
C PRO A 392 -10.55 -14.01 -5.89
N MET A 393 -10.13 -12.86 -6.43
CA MET A 393 -10.13 -11.59 -5.70
C MET A 393 -11.55 -11.08 -5.46
N LEU A 394 -12.45 -11.25 -6.44
CA LEU A 394 -13.87 -10.98 -6.25
C LEU A 394 -14.45 -11.90 -5.15
N ALA A 395 -14.07 -13.18 -5.14
CA ALA A 395 -14.48 -14.10 -4.10
C ALA A 395 -14.01 -13.64 -2.71
N ASP A 396 -12.77 -13.16 -2.56
CA ASP A 396 -12.27 -12.63 -1.30
C ASP A 396 -12.99 -11.34 -0.86
N THR A 397 -13.23 -10.44 -1.80
CA THR A 397 -13.98 -9.20 -1.56
C THR A 397 -15.39 -9.50 -1.05
N VAL A 398 -16.12 -10.41 -1.70
CA VAL A 398 -17.49 -10.69 -1.28
C VAL A 398 -17.55 -11.62 -0.05
N LEU A 399 -16.77 -12.70 -0.05
CA LEU A 399 -16.87 -13.76 0.97
C LEU A 399 -16.10 -13.44 2.25
N THR A 400 -14.84 -12.98 2.15
CA THR A 400 -14.01 -12.69 3.32
C THR A 400 -14.31 -11.32 3.88
N LEU A 401 -14.30 -10.28 3.04
CA LEU A 401 -14.39 -8.91 3.54
C LEU A 401 -15.81 -8.55 4.01
N HIS A 402 -16.85 -9.10 3.39
CA HIS A 402 -18.24 -8.74 3.72
C HIS A 402 -19.06 -9.87 4.33
N LEU A 403 -19.27 -10.98 3.62
CA LEU A 403 -20.26 -11.98 4.03
C LEU A 403 -19.82 -12.84 5.22
N GLY A 404 -18.51 -13.03 5.42
CA GLY A 404 -17.94 -13.67 6.60
C GLY A 404 -18.23 -12.89 7.89
N PRO A 405 -17.79 -11.62 8.00
CA PRO A 405 -18.09 -10.75 9.13
C PRO A 405 -19.60 -10.58 9.37
N LEU A 406 -20.39 -10.40 8.31
CA LEU A 406 -21.84 -10.29 8.45
C LEU A 406 -22.47 -11.58 8.99
N THR A 407 -22.01 -12.75 8.54
CA THR A 407 -22.44 -14.04 9.07
C THR A 407 -22.14 -14.14 10.57
N ALA A 408 -20.95 -13.72 11.00
CA ALA A 408 -20.59 -13.70 12.41
C ALA A 408 -21.50 -12.77 13.23
N ALA A 409 -21.79 -11.57 12.71
CA ALA A 409 -22.67 -10.60 13.35
C ALA A 409 -24.12 -11.09 13.48
N LEU A 410 -24.70 -11.64 12.41
CA LEU A 410 -26.07 -12.17 12.43
C LEU A 410 -26.22 -13.37 13.39
N ARG A 411 -25.18 -14.18 13.57
CA ARG A 411 -25.19 -15.27 14.55
C ARG A 411 -25.21 -14.81 15.99
N ARG A 412 -24.75 -13.58 16.29
CA ARG A 412 -24.90 -12.98 17.62
C ARG A 412 -26.34 -12.57 17.93
N LEU A 413 -27.18 -12.32 16.92
CA LEU A 413 -28.59 -11.98 17.09
C LEU A 413 -29.49 -13.17 17.43
N GLY A 414 -29.02 -14.40 17.19
CA GLY A 414 -29.76 -15.62 17.47
C GLY A 414 -29.35 -16.80 16.59
N PRO A 415 -29.99 -17.98 16.80
CA PRO A 415 -29.63 -19.20 16.10
C PRO A 415 -29.98 -19.13 14.61
N ILE A 416 -28.94 -19.13 13.76
CA ILE A 416 -29.05 -19.26 12.30
C ILE A 416 -27.98 -20.23 11.78
N SER A 417 -28.37 -21.08 10.83
CA SER A 417 -27.45 -22.06 10.24
C SER A 417 -26.46 -21.39 9.28
N VAL A 418 -25.18 -21.64 9.47
CA VAL A 418 -24.12 -21.21 8.53
C VAL A 418 -24.34 -21.84 7.15
N GLN A 419 -24.81 -23.09 7.08
CA GLN A 419 -25.12 -23.74 5.79
C GLN A 419 -26.27 -23.05 5.05
N LEU A 420 -27.25 -22.50 5.78
CA LEU A 420 -28.31 -21.69 5.19
C LEU A 420 -27.74 -20.41 4.56
N LEU A 421 -26.89 -19.68 5.30
CA LEU A 421 -26.30 -18.43 4.83
C LEU A 421 -25.34 -18.67 3.64
N ARG A 422 -24.48 -19.71 3.70
CA ARG A 422 -23.66 -20.14 2.55
C ARG A 422 -24.50 -20.48 1.32
N GLY A 423 -25.62 -21.17 1.52
CA GLY A 423 -26.58 -21.45 0.45
C GLY A 423 -27.22 -20.19 -0.14
N ASN A 424 -27.49 -19.17 0.69
CA ASN A 424 -27.96 -17.86 0.24
C ASN A 424 -26.88 -17.16 -0.58
N THR A 425 -25.62 -17.18 -0.13
CA THR A 425 -24.48 -16.60 -0.85
C THR A 425 -24.34 -17.17 -2.26
N ALA A 426 -24.33 -18.50 -2.39
CA ALA A 426 -24.15 -19.15 -3.68
C ALA A 426 -25.37 -18.96 -4.60
N SER A 427 -26.59 -18.95 -4.04
CA SER A 427 -27.83 -18.68 -4.78
C SER A 427 -27.90 -17.21 -5.26
N ALA A 428 -27.39 -16.27 -4.47
CA ALA A 428 -27.26 -14.86 -4.84
C ALA A 428 -26.30 -14.67 -6.02
N LEU A 429 -25.12 -15.31 -5.97
CA LEU A 429 -24.14 -15.31 -7.07
C LEU A 429 -24.74 -15.85 -8.38
N LEU A 430 -25.42 -17.00 -8.34
CA LEU A 430 -26.06 -17.58 -9.52
C LEU A 430 -27.29 -16.77 -9.97
N GLY A 431 -27.97 -16.10 -9.04
CA GLY A 431 -29.00 -15.10 -9.33
C GLY A 431 -28.46 -13.94 -10.15
N ALA A 432 -27.34 -13.35 -9.75
CA ALA A 432 -26.66 -12.30 -10.50
C ALA A 432 -26.24 -12.77 -11.90
N ALA A 433 -25.68 -13.98 -12.00
CA ALA A 433 -25.28 -14.57 -13.28
C ALA A 433 -26.45 -14.75 -14.25
N ARG A 434 -27.63 -15.15 -13.76
CA ARG A 434 -28.84 -15.28 -14.60
C ARG A 434 -29.29 -13.96 -15.21
N VAL A 435 -29.11 -12.84 -14.50
CA VAL A 435 -29.44 -11.50 -15.02
C VAL A 435 -28.42 -11.07 -16.10
N LEU A 436 -27.15 -11.42 -15.93
CA LEU A 436 -26.06 -11.09 -16.85
C LEU A 436 -26.00 -11.98 -18.10
N GLY A 437 -26.69 -13.12 -18.10
CA GLY A 437 -26.76 -14.05 -19.24
C GLY A 437 -25.58 -15.03 -19.32
N ASP A 438 -25.44 -15.68 -20.48
CA ASP A 438 -24.56 -16.85 -20.66
C ASP A 438 -23.08 -16.55 -20.39
N GLY A 439 -22.63 -15.32 -20.66
CA GLY A 439 -21.26 -14.89 -20.39
C GLY A 439 -20.87 -14.94 -18.90
N ALA A 440 -21.83 -14.79 -17.99
CA ALA A 440 -21.60 -14.82 -16.54
C ALA A 440 -21.72 -16.22 -15.92
N ALA A 441 -22.36 -17.17 -16.61
CA ALA A 441 -22.64 -18.49 -16.07
C ALA A 441 -21.36 -19.29 -15.75
N LEU A 442 -20.33 -19.17 -16.59
CA LEU A 442 -19.05 -19.87 -16.38
C LEU A 442 -18.29 -19.29 -15.18
N SER A 443 -18.18 -17.96 -15.10
CA SER A 443 -17.54 -17.27 -13.97
C SER A 443 -18.25 -17.57 -12.65
N ALA A 444 -19.57 -17.53 -12.63
CA ALA A 444 -20.34 -17.89 -11.44
C ALA A 444 -20.14 -19.34 -11.02
N ARG A 445 -20.06 -20.29 -11.96
CA ARG A 445 -19.73 -21.69 -11.65
C ARG A 445 -18.33 -21.83 -11.06
N ARG A 446 -17.32 -21.13 -11.60
CA ARG A 446 -15.95 -21.12 -11.03
C ARG A 446 -15.94 -20.55 -9.62
N LEU A 447 -16.61 -19.42 -9.40
CA LEU A 447 -16.74 -18.78 -8.08
C LEU A 447 -17.50 -19.67 -7.07
N CYS A 448 -18.52 -20.42 -7.51
CA CYS A 448 -19.18 -21.43 -6.66
C CYS A 448 -18.25 -22.59 -6.26
N GLY A 449 -17.15 -22.80 -6.98
CA GLY A 449 -16.11 -23.77 -6.64
C GLY A 449 -15.21 -23.35 -5.48
N ASP A 450 -15.33 -22.11 -4.99
CA ASP A 450 -14.58 -21.62 -3.83
C ASP A 450 -14.82 -22.49 -2.60
N GLN A 451 -13.75 -22.81 -1.87
CA GLN A 451 -13.80 -23.69 -0.69
C GLN A 451 -14.79 -23.20 0.38
N ARG A 452 -14.99 -21.89 0.52
CA ARG A 452 -15.93 -21.29 1.49
C ARG A 452 -17.39 -21.53 1.11
N LEU A 453 -17.66 -21.78 -0.17
CA LEU A 453 -18.98 -22.15 -0.71
C LEU A 453 -19.13 -23.66 -0.93
N SER A 454 -18.11 -24.45 -0.58
CA SER A 454 -18.12 -25.90 -0.73
C SER A 454 -19.36 -26.53 -0.09
N GLY A 455 -20.04 -27.36 -0.89
CA GLY A 455 -21.25 -28.06 -0.48
C GLY A 455 -22.49 -27.17 -0.32
N ALA A 456 -22.48 -25.89 -0.70
CA ALA A 456 -23.65 -25.01 -0.64
C ALA A 456 -24.68 -25.31 -1.77
N ILE A 457 -24.17 -25.73 -2.93
CA ILE A 457 -24.95 -26.00 -4.14
C ILE A 457 -24.44 -27.30 -4.79
N ARG A 458 -25.36 -28.04 -5.41
CA ARG A 458 -25.07 -29.17 -6.29
C ARG A 458 -25.49 -28.81 -7.70
N PHE A 459 -24.55 -28.84 -8.63
CA PHE A 459 -24.84 -28.72 -10.05
C PHE A 459 -25.28 -30.07 -10.62
N ASP A 460 -26.24 -30.05 -11.54
CA ASP A 460 -26.66 -31.22 -12.31
C ASP A 460 -26.65 -30.89 -13.82
N LYS A 461 -27.09 -31.83 -14.67
CA LYS A 461 -27.05 -31.66 -16.13
C LYS A 461 -27.96 -30.53 -16.65
N ILE A 462 -28.95 -30.11 -15.87
CA ILE A 462 -30.02 -29.19 -16.29
C ILE A 462 -30.07 -27.90 -15.44
N GLY A 463 -29.23 -27.77 -14.42
CA GLY A 463 -29.17 -26.59 -13.57
C GLY A 463 -28.41 -26.85 -12.27
N TYR A 464 -29.00 -26.41 -11.16
CA TYR A 464 -28.42 -26.58 -9.83
C TYR A 464 -29.49 -26.55 -8.74
N ARG A 465 -29.16 -27.10 -7.58
CA ARG A 465 -29.98 -27.00 -6.35
C ARG A 465 -29.14 -26.68 -5.15
N ARG A 466 -29.69 -25.93 -4.21
CA ARG A 466 -29.06 -25.72 -2.90
C ARG A 466 -29.08 -27.01 -2.08
N THR A 467 -28.11 -27.14 -1.19
CA THR A 467 -28.10 -28.20 -0.17
C THR A 467 -28.80 -27.78 1.12
N SER A 468 -29.15 -26.51 1.25
CA SER A 468 -29.85 -25.93 2.40
C SER A 468 -31.10 -25.14 1.97
N CYS A 469 -32.13 -25.15 2.81
CA CYS A 469 -33.35 -24.38 2.58
C CYS A 469 -33.16 -22.90 2.95
N CYS A 470 -33.57 -21.98 2.06
CA CYS A 470 -33.54 -20.53 2.28
C CYS A 470 -34.63 -20.00 3.22
N LEU A 471 -35.58 -20.86 3.63
CA LEU A 471 -36.77 -20.52 4.42
C LEU A 471 -37.81 -19.62 3.74
N TYR A 472 -37.63 -19.24 2.47
CA TYR A 472 -38.58 -18.39 1.72
C TYR A 472 -40.03 -18.91 1.77
N TYR A 473 -40.22 -20.23 1.70
CA TYR A 473 -41.55 -20.87 1.78
C TYR A 473 -42.32 -20.62 3.09
N ARG A 474 -41.64 -20.11 4.13
CA ARG A 474 -42.23 -19.77 5.44
C ARG A 474 -42.78 -18.36 5.51
N THR A 475 -42.50 -17.51 4.52
CA THR A 475 -43.17 -16.21 4.38
C THR A 475 -44.64 -16.41 4.03
N LYS A 476 -45.48 -15.44 4.37
CA LYS A 476 -46.91 -15.45 4.00
C LYS A 476 -47.05 -15.36 2.49
N GLY A 477 -47.71 -16.35 1.88
CA GLY A 477 -47.78 -16.48 0.42
C GLY A 477 -46.52 -17.05 -0.25
N GLY A 478 -45.48 -17.39 0.52
CA GLY A 478 -44.21 -17.91 -0.02
C GLY A 478 -44.32 -19.33 -0.59
N GLY A 479 -43.78 -19.51 -1.80
CA GLY A 479 -43.58 -20.80 -2.46
C GLY A 479 -42.18 -21.40 -2.22
N LEU A 480 -41.86 -22.46 -2.96
CA LEU A 480 -40.47 -22.92 -3.07
C LEU A 480 -39.73 -21.96 -4.02
N CYS A 481 -38.52 -21.52 -3.66
CA CYS A 481 -37.69 -20.77 -4.60
C CYS A 481 -37.17 -21.68 -5.72
N GLY A 482 -36.76 -21.11 -6.85
CA GLY A 482 -36.24 -21.88 -7.99
C GLY A 482 -35.03 -22.75 -7.64
N ASP A 483 -34.25 -22.34 -6.63
CA ASP A 483 -33.03 -23.02 -6.21
C ASP A 483 -33.25 -23.98 -5.01
N CYS A 484 -34.52 -24.27 -4.65
CA CYS A 484 -34.85 -24.94 -3.40
C CYS A 484 -34.35 -26.40 -3.35
N VAL A 485 -33.90 -26.80 -2.16
CA VAL A 485 -33.56 -28.20 -1.84
C VAL A 485 -34.80 -29.10 -1.82
N PHE A 486 -35.98 -28.53 -1.57
CA PHE A 486 -37.24 -29.27 -1.56
C PHE A 486 -37.90 -29.25 -2.94
N THR A 487 -38.57 -30.34 -3.28
CA THR A 487 -39.43 -30.46 -4.47
C THR A 487 -40.89 -30.17 -4.17
N THR A 488 -41.32 -30.29 -2.90
CA THR A 488 -42.67 -29.96 -2.42
C THR A 488 -42.60 -29.15 -1.12
N LYS A 489 -43.60 -28.28 -0.88
CA LYS A 489 -43.63 -27.41 0.30
C LYS A 489 -43.72 -28.27 1.57
N PRO A 490 -42.77 -28.19 2.50
CA PRO A 490 -42.85 -28.95 3.75
C PRO A 490 -44.11 -28.57 4.53
N ARG A 491 -44.85 -29.56 5.05
CA ARG A 491 -45.98 -29.31 5.95
C ARG A 491 -45.47 -28.52 7.17
N GLN A 492 -46.15 -27.43 7.52
CA GLN A 492 -45.83 -26.68 8.73
C GLN A 492 -45.99 -27.64 9.92
N ARG A 493 -44.89 -27.92 10.64
CA ARG A 493 -44.99 -28.58 11.94
C ARG A 493 -45.78 -27.62 12.84
N ARG A 494 -47.00 -28.02 13.23
CA ARG A 494 -47.70 -27.39 14.36
C ARG A 494 -46.72 -27.37 15.53
N LYS A 495 -46.46 -26.20 16.11
CA LYS A 495 -45.81 -26.15 17.43
C LYS A 495 -46.68 -27.01 18.34
N VAL A 496 -46.14 -28.12 18.84
CA VAL A 496 -46.68 -28.74 20.04
C VAL A 496 -46.42 -27.68 21.11
N THR A 497 -47.49 -27.03 21.56
CA THR A 497 -47.44 -26.12 22.72
C THR A 497 -46.87 -26.92 23.89
N PRO A 498 -45.92 -26.37 24.67
CA PRO A 498 -45.21 -27.12 25.72
C PRO A 498 -46.15 -27.80 26.71
#